data_AF-A0A4R8VFN9-F1
#
_entry.id   AF-A0A4R8VFN9-F1
#
_cell.length_a   1.000
_cell.length_b   1.000
_cell.length_c   1.000
_cell.angle_alpha   90.00
_cell.angle_beta   90.00
_cell.angle_gamma   90.00
#
_symmetry.space_group_name_H-M   'P 1'
#
loop_
_entity.id
_entity.type
_entity.pdbx_description
1 polymer ?
#
loop_
_entity_poly.entity_id
_entity_poly.type
_entity_poly.pdbx_seq_one_letter_code
_entity_poly.pdbx_strand_id
1 'polypeptide(L)'
;MPSAPCKQRSPPRKPRLQRPTGPRSPATPSWNASWGLVPEIDLLIRGLDAQAAALETYSVTVDELQGEQRLLAARRTTADSDLSDLQFGKTDFTTPGDTFIFMPTDVRQTRQEEAFETTYAQIAAIDVLWDELATRRRTADATCVRDLGSDQVLGATAWFGTNAAVRGSVDDLIARMNTLSEADLAVLIATNSDLVKRMLTATPETVPERWQQLGEPAQLALIAGAPVLLGSLNGLPALARVAANRLNASTRITEIDAESAKLDAENAGMDRTRGRWEQSYGRSDQIAKELEQLEDERSYLQRTVDGKNQLYLYDHEGARIIEMRGTPSSETRQRISYVPGTMSNMDMFYDGSVQTVSQWFVDNHPDTVAFIYKDDLFPGDSDGTRGGLAKGIPDANSADFAEQTGPFLAAFETGLATDPLFAAATSTAIGHSWGLANITSAEVSGAHYDSVVSLSGAWMPKDWTADSTTTYADFSYEDILQVAQGTGGVGDGNNPRSSDAFDSGPYYEGPKWYPTVMVDNHSLVATDDPRNNKVLRDLEKWMYK
;
A
#
# COMPACT_ATOMS: atom_id res chain seq x y z
N MET A 1 -63.36 10.82 -75.13
CA MET A 1 -62.11 11.49 -75.57
C MET A 1 -61.04 11.28 -74.52
N PRO A 2 -59.81 10.97 -74.94
CA PRO A 2 -59.20 9.70 -74.54
C PRO A 2 -57.79 9.82 -73.92
N SER A 3 -57.44 8.71 -73.28
CA SER A 3 -56.12 8.08 -73.12
C SER A 3 -54.99 8.60 -74.01
N ALA A 4 -53.83 8.84 -73.37
CA ALA A 4 -52.53 8.90 -74.04
C ALA A 4 -51.49 8.04 -73.27
N PRO A 5 -50.67 7.23 -73.97
CA PRO A 5 -49.84 6.21 -73.36
C PRO A 5 -48.33 6.52 -73.37
N CYS A 6 -47.65 5.66 -72.61
CA CYS A 6 -46.22 5.40 -72.47
C CYS A 6 -45.39 5.43 -73.77
N LYS A 7 -44.16 5.99 -73.69
CA LYS A 7 -43.01 5.63 -74.54
C LYS A 7 -41.69 5.83 -73.78
N GLN A 8 -40.94 4.73 -73.64
CA GLN A 8 -39.57 4.68 -73.12
C GLN A 8 -38.57 5.40 -74.04
N ARG A 9 -37.60 6.12 -73.46
CA ARG A 9 -36.30 6.44 -74.09
C ARG A 9 -35.20 6.60 -73.02
N SER A 10 -34.19 5.74 -73.11
CA SER A 10 -32.82 5.96 -72.61
C SER A 10 -31.97 6.65 -73.71
N PRO A 11 -30.72 7.03 -73.45
CA PRO A 11 -30.27 8.21 -72.71
C PRO A 11 -29.43 9.16 -73.60
N PRO A 12 -29.04 10.35 -73.11
CA PRO A 12 -27.73 10.87 -73.54
C PRO A 12 -26.90 11.52 -72.43
N ARG A 13 -25.58 11.25 -72.53
CA ARG A 13 -24.38 12.04 -72.18
C ARG A 13 -24.52 13.15 -71.12
N LYS A 14 -23.85 12.94 -69.97
CA LYS A 14 -23.55 13.97 -68.97
C LYS A 14 -22.30 14.79 -69.34
N PRO A 15 -22.35 16.13 -69.30
CA PRO A 15 -21.19 16.98 -69.07
C PRO A 15 -21.17 17.58 -67.65
N ARG A 16 -19.93 17.71 -67.15
CA ARG A 16 -19.39 18.53 -66.05
C ARG A 16 -20.38 19.30 -65.15
N LEU A 17 -20.38 18.92 -63.87
CA LEU A 17 -20.82 19.76 -62.74
C LEU A 17 -19.59 20.25 -61.97
N GLN A 18 -19.46 21.58 -61.88
CA GLN A 18 -18.61 22.28 -60.92
C GLN A 18 -19.07 21.94 -59.49
N ARG A 19 -18.11 21.62 -58.62
CA ARG A 19 -18.35 21.39 -57.19
C ARG A 19 -18.34 22.73 -56.43
N PRO A 20 -19.25 22.93 -55.47
CA PRO A 20 -19.15 23.98 -54.46
C PRO A 20 -18.12 23.60 -53.38
N THR A 21 -17.54 24.64 -52.79
CA THR A 21 -16.57 24.66 -51.70
C THR A 21 -17.12 24.01 -50.42
N GLY A 22 -16.47 22.93 -49.97
CA GLY A 22 -16.61 22.32 -48.64
C GLY A 22 -15.36 22.57 -47.78
N PRO A 23 -15.42 22.27 -46.47
CA PRO A 23 -14.57 22.85 -45.43
C PRO A 23 -13.12 22.37 -45.47
N ARG A 24 -12.21 23.24 -45.02
CA ARG A 24 -10.77 22.98 -44.85
C ARG A 24 -10.55 21.75 -43.96
N SER A 25 -9.83 20.76 -44.49
CA SER A 25 -9.22 19.70 -43.68
C SER A 25 -8.27 20.31 -42.65
N PRO A 26 -8.29 19.86 -41.38
CA PRO A 26 -7.23 20.18 -40.44
C PRO A 26 -5.93 19.52 -40.93
N ALA A 27 -4.85 20.29 -40.86
CA ALA A 27 -3.50 19.83 -41.15
C ALA A 27 -3.16 18.65 -40.24
N THR A 28 -2.77 17.53 -40.84
CA THR A 28 -2.00 16.47 -40.17
C THR A 28 -0.76 17.09 -39.54
N PRO A 29 -0.53 16.97 -38.21
CA PRO A 29 0.78 17.25 -37.65
C PRO A 29 1.73 16.18 -38.16
N SER A 30 2.73 16.56 -38.93
CA SER A 30 3.90 15.71 -39.15
C SER A 30 4.61 15.57 -37.81
N TRP A 31 4.51 14.39 -37.22
CA TRP A 31 5.26 14.01 -36.02
C TRP A 31 6.76 13.99 -36.34
N ASN A 32 7.47 15.08 -36.02
CA ASN A 32 8.91 15.07 -35.84
C ASN A 32 9.23 14.43 -34.47
N ALA A 33 8.94 13.13 -34.33
CA ALA A 33 9.30 12.33 -33.16
C ALA A 33 10.80 11.96 -33.13
N SER A 34 11.58 12.31 -34.17
CA SER A 34 12.96 11.86 -34.33
C SER A 34 14.00 12.62 -33.50
N TRP A 35 13.64 13.76 -32.88
CA TRP A 35 14.64 14.62 -32.20
C TRP A 35 14.73 14.40 -30.67
N GLY A 36 13.75 13.74 -30.06
CA GLY A 36 13.80 13.32 -28.64
C GLY A 36 14.36 11.92 -28.41
N LEU A 37 14.22 11.01 -29.40
CA LEU A 37 14.65 9.61 -29.29
C LEU A 37 16.17 9.41 -29.40
N VAL A 38 16.87 10.27 -30.15
CA VAL A 38 18.31 10.07 -30.43
C VAL A 38 19.20 10.29 -29.19
N PRO A 39 19.00 11.34 -28.37
CA PRO A 39 19.80 11.55 -27.16
C PRO A 39 19.63 10.45 -26.10
N GLU A 40 18.41 9.92 -25.93
CA GLU A 40 18.11 8.83 -24.97
C GLU A 40 18.72 7.50 -25.42
N ILE A 41 18.65 7.17 -26.72
CA ILE A 41 19.28 5.97 -27.28
C ILE A 41 20.81 6.04 -27.14
N ASP A 42 21.42 7.19 -27.40
CA ASP A 42 22.87 7.37 -27.23
C ASP A 42 23.31 7.24 -25.76
N LEU A 43 22.48 7.70 -24.82
CA LEU A 43 22.74 7.56 -23.39
C LEU A 43 22.61 6.10 -22.95
N LEU A 44 21.63 5.37 -23.50
CA LEU A 44 21.41 3.95 -23.25
C LEU A 44 22.54 3.08 -23.83
N ILE A 45 23.02 3.38 -25.04
CA ILE A 45 24.19 2.70 -25.65
C ILE A 45 25.44 2.93 -24.80
N ARG A 46 25.74 4.18 -24.45
CA ARG A 46 26.89 4.49 -23.58
C ARG A 46 26.79 3.81 -22.22
N GLY A 47 25.59 3.77 -21.63
CA GLY A 47 25.33 3.07 -20.38
C GLY A 47 25.59 1.57 -20.48
N LEU A 48 25.11 0.93 -21.56
CA LEU A 48 25.36 -0.50 -21.80
C LEU A 48 26.84 -0.80 -22.03
N ASP A 49 27.55 0.04 -22.79
CA ASP A 49 29.00 -0.11 -22.99
C ASP A 49 29.78 0.03 -21.67
N ALA A 50 29.40 1.00 -20.83
CA ALA A 50 30.01 1.20 -19.51
C ALA A 50 29.70 0.04 -18.56
N GLN A 51 28.47 -0.49 -18.57
CA GLN A 51 28.10 -1.69 -17.81
C GLN A 51 28.91 -2.91 -18.26
N ALA A 52 29.03 -3.12 -19.57
CA ALA A 52 29.81 -4.23 -20.13
C ALA A 52 31.28 -4.13 -19.71
N ALA A 53 31.89 -2.95 -19.81
CA ALA A 53 33.27 -2.72 -19.40
C ALA A 53 33.50 -2.97 -17.90
N ALA A 54 32.57 -2.52 -17.05
CA ALA A 54 32.64 -2.76 -15.60
C ALA A 54 32.56 -4.26 -15.26
N LEU A 55 31.61 -4.97 -15.88
CA LEU A 55 31.42 -6.41 -15.66
C LEU A 55 32.57 -7.24 -16.25
N GLU A 56 33.12 -6.87 -17.40
CA GLU A 56 34.28 -7.52 -18.00
C GLU A 56 35.51 -7.38 -17.09
N THR A 57 35.81 -6.15 -16.64
CA THR A 57 36.92 -5.88 -15.70
C THR A 57 36.76 -6.69 -14.41
N TYR A 58 35.54 -6.75 -13.87
CA TYR A 58 35.25 -7.52 -12.67
C TYR A 58 35.44 -9.02 -12.90
N SER A 59 34.95 -9.57 -14.02
CA SER A 59 35.10 -11.00 -14.34
C SER A 59 36.57 -11.42 -14.45
N VAL A 60 37.41 -10.63 -15.13
CA VAL A 60 38.85 -10.89 -15.26
C VAL A 60 39.52 -10.88 -13.89
N THR A 61 39.20 -9.88 -13.07
CA THR A 61 39.77 -9.76 -11.71
C THR A 61 39.35 -10.94 -10.82
N VAL A 62 38.09 -11.36 -10.88
CA VAL A 62 37.60 -12.49 -10.09
C VAL A 62 38.21 -13.81 -10.57
N ASP A 63 38.41 -14.00 -11.87
CA ASP A 63 39.07 -15.19 -12.42
C ASP A 63 40.54 -15.29 -11.97
N GLU A 64 41.27 -14.17 -11.96
CA GLU A 64 42.62 -14.10 -11.40
C GLU A 64 42.64 -14.47 -9.91
N LEU A 65 41.74 -13.88 -9.11
CA LEU A 65 41.61 -14.17 -7.68
C LEU A 65 41.26 -15.65 -7.42
N GLN A 66 40.40 -16.26 -8.25
CA GLN A 66 40.08 -17.68 -8.17
C GLN A 66 41.30 -18.56 -8.48
N GLY A 67 42.12 -18.16 -9.45
CA GLY A 67 43.39 -18.83 -9.76
C GLY A 67 44.34 -18.84 -8.56
N GLU A 68 44.52 -17.67 -7.92
CA GLU A 68 45.34 -17.51 -6.72
C GLU A 68 44.78 -18.31 -5.53
N GLN A 69 43.46 -18.28 -5.31
CA GLN A 69 42.78 -19.08 -4.29
C GLN A 69 43.09 -20.58 -4.44
N ARG A 70 43.05 -21.13 -5.66
CA ARG A 70 43.36 -22.55 -5.89
C ARG A 70 44.80 -22.87 -5.54
N LEU A 71 45.74 -21.97 -5.85
CA LEU A 71 47.15 -22.13 -5.50
C LEU A 71 47.37 -22.09 -3.98
N LEU A 72 46.75 -21.14 -3.28
CA LEU A 72 46.82 -21.04 -1.82
C LEU A 72 46.18 -22.25 -1.14
N ALA A 73 45.04 -22.73 -1.63
CA ALA A 73 44.38 -23.92 -1.12
C ALA A 73 45.25 -25.19 -1.27
N ALA A 74 45.93 -25.33 -2.42
CA ALA A 74 46.87 -26.43 -2.64
C ALA A 74 48.08 -26.33 -1.69
N ARG A 75 48.67 -25.14 -1.53
CA ARG A 75 49.77 -24.92 -0.56
C ARG A 75 49.35 -25.21 0.86
N ARG A 76 48.14 -24.81 1.24
CA ARG A 76 47.59 -25.07 2.57
C ARG A 76 47.43 -26.56 2.84
N THR A 77 46.89 -27.29 1.85
CA THR A 77 46.75 -28.75 1.94
C THR A 77 48.10 -29.44 2.12
N THR A 78 49.15 -28.99 1.40
CA THR A 78 50.52 -29.50 1.59
C THR A 78 51.04 -29.19 2.99
N ALA A 79 50.96 -27.94 3.45
CA ALA A 79 51.45 -27.55 4.77
C ALA A 79 50.71 -28.26 5.93
N ASP A 80 49.40 -28.46 5.81
CA ASP A 80 48.61 -29.22 6.78
C ASP A 80 48.98 -30.72 6.76
N SER A 81 49.32 -31.28 5.59
CA SER A 81 49.84 -32.65 5.47
C SER A 81 51.21 -32.79 6.13
N ASP A 82 52.13 -31.83 5.88
CA ASP A 82 53.46 -31.81 6.50
C ASP A 82 53.35 -31.68 8.02
N LEU A 83 52.46 -30.81 8.52
CA LEU A 83 52.19 -30.68 9.95
C LEU A 83 51.66 -31.99 10.55
N SER A 84 50.74 -32.67 9.86
CA SER A 84 50.23 -33.98 10.27
C SER A 84 51.36 -35.01 10.34
N ASP A 85 52.22 -35.08 9.33
CA ASP A 85 53.33 -36.03 9.31
C ASP A 85 54.35 -35.76 10.44
N LEU A 86 54.59 -34.50 10.79
CA LEU A 86 55.38 -34.10 11.96
C LEU A 86 54.71 -34.51 13.28
N GLN A 87 53.40 -34.31 13.42
CA GLN A 87 52.63 -34.66 14.63
C GLN A 87 52.59 -36.17 14.89
N PHE A 88 52.49 -36.98 13.83
CA PHE A 88 52.42 -38.44 13.93
C PHE A 88 53.79 -39.13 13.79
N GLY A 89 54.89 -38.37 13.78
CA GLY A 89 56.26 -38.91 13.78
C GLY A 89 56.64 -39.66 12.51
N LYS A 90 56.04 -39.29 11.37
CA LYS A 90 56.30 -39.92 10.06
C LYS A 90 57.48 -39.30 9.31
N THR A 91 57.98 -38.15 9.76
CA THR A 91 59.13 -37.46 9.19
C THR A 91 60.44 -38.05 9.71
N ASP A 92 61.35 -38.40 8.80
CA ASP A 92 62.72 -38.82 9.14
C ASP A 92 63.63 -37.60 9.28
N PHE A 93 64.30 -37.46 10.43
CA PHE A 93 65.20 -36.36 10.74
C PHE A 93 66.69 -36.72 10.60
N THR A 94 67.00 -37.87 10.00
CA THR A 94 68.38 -38.30 9.72
C THR A 94 68.97 -37.62 8.49
N THR A 95 70.26 -37.30 8.53
CA THR A 95 71.01 -36.64 7.45
C THR A 95 72.19 -37.51 6.97
N PRO A 96 72.67 -37.33 5.73
CA PRO A 96 73.84 -38.06 5.22
C PRO A 96 75.10 -37.80 6.07
N GLY A 97 75.47 -38.77 6.90
CA GLY A 97 76.56 -38.65 7.88
C GLY A 97 76.16 -39.05 9.30
N ASP A 98 74.85 -39.10 9.59
CA ASP A 98 74.33 -39.62 10.84
C ASP A 98 74.51 -41.14 10.89
N THR A 99 75.45 -41.64 11.70
CA THR A 99 75.58 -43.08 11.95
C THR A 99 74.41 -43.52 12.81
N PHE A 100 73.66 -44.52 12.34
CA PHE A 100 72.38 -45.04 12.88
C PHE A 100 72.36 -45.40 14.38
N ILE A 101 73.49 -45.28 15.09
CA ILE A 101 73.72 -45.76 16.45
C ILE A 101 73.88 -44.60 17.47
N PHE A 102 74.13 -43.35 17.06
CA PHE A 102 74.43 -42.25 18.02
C PHE A 102 73.92 -40.85 17.63
N MET A 103 72.65 -40.70 17.23
CA MET A 103 72.05 -39.35 17.25
C MET A 103 71.59 -39.05 18.68
N PRO A 104 72.21 -38.08 19.39
CA PRO A 104 71.77 -37.74 20.74
C PRO A 104 70.38 -37.09 20.67
N THR A 105 69.54 -37.39 21.68
CA THR A 105 68.10 -37.09 21.68
C THR A 105 67.81 -35.60 21.55
N ASP A 106 68.70 -34.76 22.08
CA ASP A 106 68.66 -33.30 22.00
C ASP A 106 68.77 -32.77 20.56
N VAL A 107 69.65 -33.36 19.73
CA VAL A 107 69.82 -32.97 18.32
C VAL A 107 68.58 -33.34 17.50
N ARG A 108 68.01 -34.52 17.72
CA ARG A 108 66.76 -34.94 17.06
C ARG A 108 65.59 -34.04 17.46
N GLN A 109 65.47 -33.75 18.75
CA GLN A 109 64.41 -32.91 19.28
C GLN A 109 64.51 -31.48 18.74
N THR A 110 65.71 -30.91 18.69
CA THR A 110 65.96 -29.58 18.11
C THR A 110 65.53 -29.52 16.63
N ARG A 111 65.92 -30.51 15.82
CA ARG A 111 65.51 -30.58 14.40
C ARG A 111 64.00 -30.72 14.23
N GLN A 112 63.34 -31.45 15.14
CA GLN A 112 61.88 -31.61 15.13
C GLN A 112 61.17 -30.30 15.50
N GLU A 113 61.64 -29.60 16.53
CA GLU A 113 61.12 -28.28 16.93
C GLU A 113 61.30 -27.25 15.79
N GLU A 114 62.47 -27.20 15.15
CA GLU A 114 62.72 -26.34 13.98
C GLU A 114 61.77 -26.64 12.80
N ALA A 115 61.45 -27.91 12.55
CA ALA A 115 60.51 -28.30 11.50
C ALA A 115 59.06 -27.91 11.82
N PHE A 116 58.64 -28.02 13.08
CA PHE A 116 57.35 -27.50 13.53
C PHE A 116 57.27 -25.99 13.36
N GLU A 117 58.27 -25.24 13.84
CA GLU A 117 58.33 -23.79 13.70
C GLU A 117 58.27 -23.36 12.23
N THR A 118 59.00 -24.05 11.35
CA THR A 118 58.99 -23.78 9.91
C THR A 118 57.60 -24.02 9.31
N THR A 119 56.94 -25.13 9.65
CA THR A 119 55.61 -25.47 9.09
C THR A 119 54.52 -24.54 9.62
N TYR A 120 54.56 -24.19 10.91
CA TYR A 120 53.67 -23.19 11.48
C TYR A 120 53.88 -21.80 10.86
N ALA A 121 55.13 -21.39 10.63
CA ALA A 121 55.43 -20.14 9.94
C ALA A 121 54.89 -20.13 8.50
N GLN A 122 54.97 -21.26 7.79
CA GLN A 122 54.38 -21.40 6.45
C GLN A 122 52.85 -21.30 6.48
N ILE A 123 52.20 -21.98 7.42
CA ILE A 123 50.75 -21.90 7.65
C ILE A 123 50.34 -20.45 7.94
N ALA A 124 51.01 -19.78 8.87
CA ALA A 124 50.73 -18.39 9.20
C ALA A 124 50.94 -17.46 8.00
N ALA A 125 51.98 -17.69 7.19
CA ALA A 125 52.22 -16.91 5.97
C ALA A 125 51.10 -17.13 4.92
N ILE A 126 50.57 -18.35 4.79
CA ILE A 126 49.43 -18.65 3.91
C ILE A 126 48.17 -17.94 4.41
N ASP A 127 47.95 -17.90 5.72
CA ASP A 127 46.78 -17.23 6.31
C ASP A 127 46.81 -15.70 6.05
N VAL A 128 47.99 -15.07 6.13
CA VAL A 128 48.17 -13.66 5.74
C VAL A 128 47.83 -13.43 4.26
N LEU A 129 48.28 -14.32 3.37
CA LEU A 129 47.97 -14.23 1.94
C LEU A 129 46.47 -14.44 1.66
N TRP A 130 45.81 -15.28 2.47
CA TRP A 130 44.36 -15.46 2.40
C TRP A 130 43.59 -14.20 2.78
N ASP A 131 44.00 -13.51 3.85
CA ASP A 131 43.40 -12.24 4.26
C ASP A 131 43.62 -11.13 3.20
N GLU A 132 44.79 -11.11 2.57
CA GLU A 132 45.08 -10.22 1.45
C GLU A 132 44.16 -10.52 0.25
N LEU A 133 43.99 -11.79 -0.12
CA LEU A 133 43.10 -12.21 -1.20
C LEU A 133 41.64 -11.82 -0.90
N ALA A 134 41.17 -12.01 0.33
CA ALA A 134 39.83 -11.60 0.76
C ALA A 134 39.65 -10.07 0.69
N THR A 135 40.70 -9.31 1.00
CA THR A 135 40.69 -7.85 0.90
C THR A 135 40.66 -7.37 -0.55
N ARG A 136 41.45 -7.99 -1.43
CA ARG A 136 41.41 -7.73 -2.88
C ARG A 136 40.05 -8.08 -3.47
N ARG A 137 39.43 -9.19 -3.04
CA ARG A 137 38.08 -9.55 -3.47
C ARG A 137 37.05 -8.50 -3.09
N ARG A 138 37.01 -8.09 -1.83
CA ARG A 138 36.11 -7.00 -1.38
C ARG A 138 36.34 -5.70 -2.15
N THR A 139 37.59 -5.40 -2.50
CA THR A 139 37.94 -4.20 -3.29
C THR A 139 37.43 -4.32 -4.73
N ALA A 140 37.57 -5.49 -5.37
CA ALA A 140 37.02 -5.75 -6.70
C ALA A 140 35.49 -5.63 -6.71
N ASP A 141 34.82 -6.21 -5.70
CA ASP A 141 33.37 -6.10 -5.53
C ASP A 141 32.94 -4.64 -5.38
N ALA A 142 33.59 -3.88 -4.50
CA ALA A 142 33.29 -2.47 -4.28
C ALA A 142 33.56 -1.60 -5.52
N THR A 143 34.59 -1.94 -6.31
CA THR A 143 34.93 -1.25 -7.55
C THR A 143 33.84 -1.48 -8.60
N CYS A 144 33.42 -2.73 -8.80
CA CYS A 144 32.34 -3.09 -9.72
C CYS A 144 31.02 -2.39 -9.36
N VAL A 145 30.63 -2.43 -8.08
CA VAL A 145 29.43 -1.72 -7.59
C VAL A 145 29.52 -0.22 -7.84
N ARG A 146 30.67 0.41 -7.57
CA ARG A 146 30.90 1.84 -7.82
C ARG A 146 30.80 2.19 -9.30
N ASP A 147 31.38 1.37 -10.18
CA ASP A 147 31.38 1.64 -11.62
C ASP A 147 29.99 1.43 -12.22
N LEU A 148 29.25 0.41 -11.78
CA LEU A 148 27.83 0.21 -12.11
C LEU A 148 26.91 1.30 -11.54
N GLY A 149 27.31 1.94 -10.44
CA GLY A 149 26.60 3.07 -9.83
C GLY A 149 26.98 4.44 -10.39
N SER A 150 27.83 4.50 -11.43
CA SER A 150 28.34 5.76 -11.98
C SER A 150 27.30 6.52 -12.81
N ASP A 151 27.56 7.81 -13.03
CA ASP A 151 26.80 8.69 -13.94
C ASP A 151 26.84 8.20 -15.40
N GLN A 152 27.90 7.52 -15.80
CA GLN A 152 27.99 6.90 -17.13
C GLN A 152 26.98 5.77 -17.31
N VAL A 153 26.66 5.05 -16.23
CA VAL A 153 25.75 3.89 -16.25
C VAL A 153 24.31 4.30 -15.93
N LEU A 154 24.12 5.07 -14.87
CA LEU A 154 22.79 5.43 -14.32
C LEU A 154 22.34 6.85 -14.69
N GLY A 155 23.15 7.60 -15.43
CA GLY A 155 22.81 8.96 -15.85
C GLY A 155 22.51 9.87 -14.64
N ALA A 156 21.41 10.62 -14.74
CA ALA A 156 20.98 11.54 -13.70
C ALA A 156 20.55 10.84 -12.40
N THR A 157 20.20 9.55 -12.44
CA THR A 157 19.79 8.78 -11.25
C THR A 157 20.98 8.35 -10.39
N ALA A 158 22.21 8.35 -10.91
CA ALA A 158 23.43 7.94 -10.20
C ALA A 158 23.62 8.64 -8.86
N TRP A 159 23.28 9.94 -8.80
CA TRP A 159 23.42 10.73 -7.58
C TRP A 159 22.58 10.17 -6.41
N PHE A 160 21.41 9.60 -6.68
CA PHE A 160 20.51 9.06 -5.67
C PHE A 160 21.08 7.80 -4.99
N GLY A 161 21.95 7.05 -5.68
CA GLY A 161 22.67 5.92 -5.09
C GLY A 161 23.84 6.31 -4.17
N THR A 162 24.11 7.61 -3.97
CA THR A 162 25.29 8.07 -3.21
C THR A 162 24.98 8.38 -1.74
N ASN A 163 26.03 8.35 -0.90
CA ASN A 163 25.97 8.85 0.48
C ASN A 163 25.61 10.34 0.60
N ALA A 164 25.68 11.11 -0.50
CA ALA A 164 25.24 12.49 -0.53
C ALA A 164 23.71 12.58 -0.58
N ALA A 165 23.04 11.72 -1.35
CA ALA A 165 21.57 11.65 -1.38
C ALA A 165 21.00 11.17 -0.03
N VAL A 166 21.63 10.17 0.58
CA VAL A 166 21.23 9.68 1.91
C VAL A 166 21.35 10.77 3.00
N ARG A 167 22.32 11.68 2.88
CA ARG A 167 22.50 12.79 3.83
C ARG A 167 21.86 14.11 3.40
N GLY A 168 21.36 14.18 2.17
CA GLY A 168 20.74 15.38 1.61
C GLY A 168 19.45 15.75 2.35
N SER A 169 19.09 17.03 2.28
CA SER A 169 17.78 17.49 2.77
C SER A 169 16.65 16.96 1.88
N VAL A 170 15.42 16.93 2.39
CA VAL A 170 14.25 16.54 1.59
C VAL A 170 14.06 17.50 0.41
N ASP A 171 14.27 18.80 0.62
CA ASP A 171 14.16 19.82 -0.41
C ASP A 171 15.18 19.60 -1.54
N ASP A 172 16.41 19.18 -1.22
CA ASP A 172 17.42 18.82 -2.22
C ASP A 172 17.00 17.59 -3.05
N LEU A 173 16.34 16.62 -2.41
CA LEU A 173 15.81 15.43 -3.10
C LEU A 173 14.71 15.82 -4.08
N ILE A 174 13.73 16.63 -3.64
CA ILE A 174 12.62 17.12 -4.46
C ILE A 174 13.14 17.96 -5.63
N ALA A 175 14.05 18.90 -5.36
CA ALA A 175 14.63 19.76 -6.40
C ALA A 175 15.33 18.95 -7.49
N ARG A 176 16.02 17.86 -7.14
CA ARG A 176 16.67 16.98 -8.10
C ARG A 176 15.69 16.10 -8.85
N MET A 177 14.68 15.54 -8.17
CA MET A 177 13.62 14.76 -8.83
C MET A 177 12.92 15.58 -9.92
N ASN A 178 12.68 16.87 -9.67
CA ASN A 178 12.08 17.78 -10.65
C ASN A 178 12.94 18.02 -11.91
N THR A 179 14.21 17.62 -11.91
CA THR A 179 15.10 17.72 -13.08
C THR A 179 15.18 16.43 -13.89
N LEU A 180 14.60 15.34 -13.40
CA LEU A 180 14.64 14.03 -14.04
C LEU A 180 13.61 13.91 -15.17
N SER A 181 13.94 13.10 -16.17
CA SER A 181 12.98 12.67 -17.18
C SER A 181 11.94 11.71 -16.58
N GLU A 182 10.82 11.49 -17.28
CA GLU A 182 9.82 10.49 -16.86
C GLU A 182 10.43 9.08 -16.73
N ALA A 183 11.33 8.72 -17.64
CA ALA A 183 12.03 7.43 -17.59
C ALA A 183 12.98 7.33 -16.37
N ASP A 184 13.75 8.39 -16.10
CA ASP A 184 14.64 8.44 -14.94
C ASP A 184 13.86 8.41 -13.62
N LEU A 185 12.70 9.08 -13.56
CA LEU A 185 11.80 9.02 -12.40
C LEU A 185 11.29 7.61 -12.16
N ALA A 186 10.85 6.91 -13.21
CA ALA A 186 10.40 5.53 -13.10
C ALA A 186 11.51 4.60 -12.59
N VAL A 187 12.73 4.75 -13.11
CA VAL A 187 13.91 4.00 -12.63
C VAL A 187 14.22 4.34 -11.18
N LEU A 188 14.24 5.62 -10.81
CA LEU A 188 14.51 6.08 -9.44
C LEU A 188 13.52 5.48 -8.46
N ILE A 189 12.22 5.53 -8.75
CA ILE A 189 11.17 5.04 -7.87
C ILE A 189 11.28 3.51 -7.69
N ALA A 190 11.56 2.78 -8.78
CA ALA A 190 11.71 1.33 -8.73
C ALA A 190 12.97 0.87 -7.97
N THR A 191 14.06 1.65 -8.03
CA THR A 191 15.37 1.25 -7.49
C THR A 191 15.69 1.86 -6.12
N ASN A 192 15.02 2.95 -5.74
CA ASN A 192 15.30 3.71 -4.52
C ASN A 192 14.02 4.03 -3.73
N SER A 193 13.17 3.03 -3.53
CA SER A 193 11.89 3.16 -2.82
C SER A 193 12.03 3.73 -1.39
N ASP A 194 13.14 3.45 -0.70
CA ASP A 194 13.42 4.00 0.64
C ASP A 194 13.66 5.52 0.62
N LEU A 195 14.27 6.05 -0.44
CA LEU A 195 14.44 7.50 -0.60
C LEU A 195 13.10 8.17 -0.88
N VAL A 196 12.26 7.55 -1.71
CA VAL A 196 10.89 8.02 -1.96
C VAL A 196 10.07 8.00 -0.67
N LYS A 197 10.17 6.91 0.11
CA LYS A 197 9.54 6.80 1.43
C LYS A 197 10.04 7.87 2.38
N ARG A 198 11.35 8.13 2.46
CA ARG A 198 11.92 9.18 3.31
C ARG A 198 11.45 10.58 2.90
N MET A 199 11.34 10.84 1.60
CA MET A 199 10.87 12.13 1.09
C MET A 199 9.42 12.40 1.51
N LEU A 200 8.57 11.38 1.45
CA LEU A 200 7.13 11.52 1.63
C LEU A 200 6.62 11.15 3.03
N THR A 201 7.36 10.34 3.79
CA THR A 201 7.00 9.99 5.17
C THR A 201 7.33 11.17 6.07
N ALA A 202 6.28 11.89 6.44
CA ALA A 202 6.32 13.11 7.23
C ALA A 202 5.06 13.14 8.11
N THR A 203 4.92 14.15 8.97
CA THR A 203 3.63 14.37 9.62
C THR A 203 2.59 14.79 8.56
N PRO A 204 1.30 14.45 8.71
CA PRO A 204 0.28 14.75 7.70
C PRO A 204 0.28 16.20 7.22
N GLU A 205 0.63 17.15 8.09
CA GLU A 205 0.63 18.59 7.81
C GLU A 205 1.74 19.03 6.84
N THR A 206 2.83 18.26 6.76
CA THR A 206 4.00 18.60 5.93
C THR A 206 4.00 17.91 4.57
N VAL A 207 3.16 16.88 4.40
CA VAL A 207 3.01 16.16 3.13
C VAL A 207 2.49 17.06 1.99
N PRO A 208 1.46 17.91 2.17
CA PRO A 208 0.94 18.76 1.09
C PRO A 208 1.99 19.72 0.54
N GLU A 209 2.79 20.34 1.41
CA GLU A 209 3.84 21.28 1.01
C GLU A 209 4.88 20.57 0.14
N ARG A 210 5.37 19.41 0.59
CA ARG A 210 6.33 18.60 -0.18
C ARG A 210 5.74 18.13 -1.50
N TRP A 211 4.48 17.72 -1.50
CA TRP A 211 3.77 17.33 -2.70
C TRP A 211 3.68 18.47 -3.72
N GLN A 212 3.34 19.68 -3.27
CA GLN A 212 3.25 20.87 -4.12
C GLN A 212 4.61 21.31 -4.69
N GLN A 213 5.71 21.04 -3.99
CA GLN A 213 7.06 21.31 -4.51
C GLN A 213 7.46 20.36 -5.65
N LEU A 214 6.85 19.18 -5.76
CA LEU A 214 7.06 18.27 -6.89
C LEU A 214 6.37 18.83 -8.14
N GLY A 215 7.10 18.86 -9.25
CA GLY A 215 6.51 19.15 -10.55
C GLY A 215 5.54 18.05 -10.97
N GLU A 216 4.56 18.40 -11.82
CA GLU A 216 3.55 17.48 -12.32
C GLU A 216 4.12 16.15 -12.88
N PRO A 217 5.23 16.12 -13.65
CA PRO A 217 5.82 14.85 -14.09
C PRO A 217 6.27 13.95 -12.94
N ALA A 218 6.86 14.52 -11.88
CA ALA A 218 7.31 13.76 -10.71
C ALA A 218 6.12 13.25 -9.89
N GLN A 219 5.06 14.06 -9.74
CA GLN A 219 3.82 13.64 -9.09
C GLN A 219 3.17 12.46 -9.82
N LEU A 220 3.04 12.54 -11.15
CA LEU A 220 2.47 11.46 -11.96
C LEU A 220 3.33 10.18 -11.91
N ALA A 221 4.66 10.32 -11.97
CA ALA A 221 5.58 9.20 -11.84
C ALA A 221 5.46 8.52 -10.47
N LEU A 222 5.29 9.28 -9.38
CA LEU A 222 5.09 8.74 -8.04
C LEU A 222 3.74 8.02 -7.89
N ILE A 223 2.67 8.55 -8.49
CA ILE A 223 1.37 7.86 -8.55
C ILE A 223 1.53 6.51 -9.25
N ALA A 224 2.19 6.49 -10.41
CA ALA A 224 2.39 5.27 -11.18
C ALA A 224 3.34 4.26 -10.50
N GLY A 225 4.43 4.74 -9.90
CA GLY A 225 5.53 3.91 -9.42
C GLY A 225 5.52 3.58 -7.93
N ALA A 226 4.81 4.35 -7.10
CA ALA A 226 4.71 4.14 -5.66
C ALA A 226 3.26 4.19 -5.11
N PRO A 227 2.28 3.51 -5.76
CA PRO A 227 0.87 3.65 -5.41
C PRO A 227 0.53 3.14 -4.01
N VAL A 228 1.23 2.11 -3.49
CA VAL A 228 1.02 1.60 -2.12
C VAL A 228 1.39 2.65 -1.06
N LEU A 229 2.51 3.35 -1.27
CA LEU A 229 2.95 4.42 -0.38
C LEU A 229 1.98 5.59 -0.43
N LEU A 230 1.63 6.07 -1.63
CA LEU A 230 0.77 7.24 -1.78
C LEU A 230 -0.68 6.98 -1.36
N GLY A 231 -1.21 5.79 -1.64
CA GLY A 231 -2.59 5.42 -1.33
C GLY A 231 -2.89 5.41 0.18
N SER A 232 -1.86 5.28 1.01
CA SER A 232 -1.95 5.27 2.48
C SER A 232 -1.45 6.55 3.17
N LEU A 233 -0.96 7.53 2.40
CA LEU A 233 -0.29 8.70 2.96
C LEU A 233 -1.27 9.83 3.34
N ASN A 234 -1.47 10.04 4.64
CA ASN A 234 -2.25 11.18 5.15
C ASN A 234 -1.58 12.52 4.77
N GLY A 235 -2.42 13.51 4.42
CA GLY A 235 -1.97 14.82 3.94
C GLY A 235 -1.70 14.91 2.43
N LEU A 236 -1.74 13.79 1.70
CA LEU A 236 -1.72 13.84 0.24
C LEU A 236 -3.09 14.31 -0.29
N PRO A 237 -3.16 15.15 -1.34
CA PRO A 237 -4.44 15.56 -1.92
C PRO A 237 -5.34 14.36 -2.25
N ALA A 238 -6.64 14.47 -1.98
CA ALA A 238 -7.56 13.34 -2.03
C ALA A 238 -7.60 12.66 -3.40
N LEU A 239 -7.59 13.45 -4.47
CA LEU A 239 -7.60 12.91 -5.84
C LEU A 239 -6.29 12.19 -6.21
N ALA A 240 -5.15 12.58 -5.61
CA ALA A 240 -3.88 11.87 -5.81
C ALA A 240 -3.89 10.51 -5.09
N ARG A 241 -4.46 10.43 -3.87
CA ARG A 241 -4.68 9.15 -3.18
C ARG A 241 -5.62 8.24 -3.93
N VAL A 242 -6.72 8.79 -4.47
CA VAL A 242 -7.66 8.03 -5.32
C VAL A 242 -6.99 7.49 -6.58
N ALA A 243 -6.15 8.29 -7.24
CA ALA A 243 -5.39 7.84 -8.40
C ALA A 243 -4.42 6.70 -8.05
N ALA A 244 -3.71 6.81 -6.92
CA ALA A 244 -2.81 5.77 -6.43
C ALA A 244 -3.56 4.47 -6.06
N ASN A 245 -4.67 4.56 -5.32
CA ASN A 245 -5.44 3.38 -4.93
C ASN A 245 -6.19 2.73 -6.10
N ARG A 246 -6.49 3.46 -7.19
CA ARG A 246 -6.95 2.83 -8.43
C ARG A 246 -5.90 1.87 -9.01
N LEU A 247 -4.62 2.20 -8.89
CA LEU A 247 -3.54 1.32 -9.31
C LEU A 247 -3.36 0.14 -8.33
N ASN A 248 -3.46 0.38 -7.02
CA ASN A 248 -3.47 -0.71 -6.02
C ASN A 248 -4.61 -1.70 -6.29
N ALA A 249 -5.81 -1.21 -6.60
CA ALA A 249 -6.95 -2.04 -6.99
C ALA A 249 -6.66 -2.87 -8.26
N SER A 250 -6.06 -2.27 -9.29
CA SER A 250 -5.67 -2.99 -10.51
C SER A 250 -4.64 -4.09 -10.25
N THR A 251 -3.66 -3.84 -9.38
CA THR A 251 -2.67 -4.84 -8.97
C THR A 251 -3.36 -6.00 -8.24
N ARG A 252 -4.22 -5.68 -7.27
CA ARG A 252 -4.96 -6.69 -6.51
C ARG A 252 -5.89 -7.53 -7.39
N ILE A 253 -6.55 -6.96 -8.39
CA ILE A 253 -7.34 -7.76 -9.36
C ILE A 253 -6.47 -8.82 -10.05
N THR A 254 -5.22 -8.48 -10.40
CA THR A 254 -4.29 -9.44 -11.01
C THR A 254 -3.91 -10.56 -10.04
N GLU A 255 -3.76 -10.25 -8.76
CA GLU A 255 -3.50 -11.23 -7.70
C GLU A 255 -4.71 -12.14 -7.47
N ILE A 256 -5.91 -11.58 -7.40
CA ILE A 256 -7.18 -12.33 -7.28
C ILE A 256 -7.36 -13.27 -8.47
N ASP A 257 -7.09 -12.82 -9.70
CA ASP A 257 -7.17 -13.65 -10.90
C ASP A 257 -6.20 -14.85 -10.81
N ALA A 258 -4.98 -14.63 -10.30
CA ALA A 258 -3.99 -15.67 -10.09
C ALA A 258 -4.36 -16.63 -8.94
N GLU A 259 -4.97 -16.13 -7.87
CA GLU A 259 -5.46 -16.93 -6.74
C GLU A 259 -6.65 -17.80 -7.13
N SER A 260 -7.64 -17.21 -7.80
CA SER A 260 -8.82 -17.91 -8.32
C SER A 260 -8.41 -19.04 -9.27
N ALA A 261 -7.46 -18.79 -10.18
CA ALA A 261 -6.94 -19.83 -11.08
C ALA A 261 -6.25 -21.00 -10.34
N LYS A 262 -5.59 -20.74 -9.20
CA LYS A 262 -5.00 -21.80 -8.36
C LYS A 262 -6.08 -22.63 -7.67
N LEU A 263 -7.09 -21.98 -7.11
CA LEU A 263 -8.23 -22.63 -6.46
C LEU A 263 -9.05 -23.48 -7.44
N ASP A 264 -9.29 -22.98 -8.65
CA ASP A 264 -9.94 -23.75 -9.72
C ASP A 264 -9.14 -24.99 -10.11
N ALA A 265 -7.80 -24.86 -10.22
CA ALA A 265 -6.92 -25.99 -10.53
C ALA A 265 -6.91 -27.03 -9.40
N GLU A 266 -6.94 -26.59 -8.13
CA GLU A 266 -7.08 -27.47 -6.96
C GLU A 266 -8.41 -28.23 -7.00
N ASN A 267 -9.52 -27.52 -7.22
CA ASN A 267 -10.86 -28.10 -7.28
C ASN A 267 -10.99 -29.13 -8.43
N ALA A 268 -10.49 -28.79 -9.62
CA ALA A 268 -10.46 -29.70 -10.76
C ALA A 268 -9.56 -30.93 -10.52
N GLY A 269 -8.48 -30.79 -9.75
CA GLY A 269 -7.63 -31.90 -9.32
C GLY A 269 -8.36 -32.86 -8.38
N MET A 270 -9.16 -32.33 -7.45
CA MET A 270 -9.98 -33.13 -6.53
C MET A 270 -11.08 -33.89 -7.25
N ASP A 271 -11.73 -33.30 -8.26
CA ASP A 271 -12.76 -33.95 -9.09
C ASP A 271 -12.27 -35.24 -9.74
N ARG A 272 -11.00 -35.29 -10.13
CA ARG A 272 -10.37 -36.50 -10.70
C ARG A 272 -10.18 -37.62 -9.67
N THR A 273 -10.25 -37.31 -8.38
CA THR A 273 -10.07 -38.24 -7.25
C THR A 273 -11.37 -38.49 -6.45
N ARG A 274 -12.46 -37.80 -6.81
CA ARG A 274 -13.75 -37.67 -6.08
C ARG A 274 -14.48 -38.97 -5.76
N GLY A 275 -14.09 -40.07 -6.39
CA GLY A 275 -14.64 -41.40 -6.10
C GLY A 275 -14.23 -42.03 -4.76
N ARG A 276 -13.48 -41.34 -3.88
CA ARG A 276 -12.81 -42.02 -2.74
C ARG A 276 -13.05 -41.48 -1.32
N TRP A 277 -13.45 -40.22 -1.06
CA TRP A 277 -13.50 -39.70 0.34
C TRP A 277 -14.48 -38.53 0.58
N GLU A 278 -15.20 -38.56 1.71
CA GLU A 278 -16.04 -37.47 2.28
C GLU A 278 -15.28 -36.15 2.48
N GLN A 279 -13.99 -36.20 2.86
CA GLN A 279 -13.14 -35.02 3.07
C GLN A 279 -13.00 -34.15 1.81
N SER A 280 -13.13 -34.73 0.62
CA SER A 280 -13.05 -33.99 -0.66
C SER A 280 -14.23 -33.05 -0.87
N TYR A 281 -15.40 -33.34 -0.27
CA TYR A 281 -16.57 -32.47 -0.36
C TYR A 281 -16.41 -31.22 0.51
N GLY A 282 -15.88 -31.36 1.72
CA GLY A 282 -15.66 -30.22 2.63
C GLY A 282 -14.69 -29.17 2.07
N ARG A 283 -13.58 -29.60 1.43
CA ARG A 283 -12.66 -28.64 0.80
C ARG A 283 -13.24 -28.02 -0.47
N SER A 284 -13.98 -28.78 -1.29
CA SER A 284 -14.63 -28.24 -2.50
C SER A 284 -15.65 -27.14 -2.13
N ASP A 285 -16.44 -27.35 -1.08
CA ASP A 285 -17.37 -26.34 -0.57
C ASP A 285 -16.64 -25.11 0.00
N GLN A 286 -15.47 -25.30 0.61
CA GLN A 286 -14.64 -24.20 1.08
C GLN A 286 -14.04 -23.39 -0.09
N ILE A 287 -13.53 -24.06 -1.12
CA ILE A 287 -13.03 -23.40 -2.35
C ILE A 287 -14.14 -22.58 -2.99
N ALA A 288 -15.36 -23.10 -3.07
CA ALA A 288 -16.49 -22.38 -3.63
C ALA A 288 -16.76 -21.05 -2.89
N LYS A 289 -16.62 -21.04 -1.56
CA LYS A 289 -16.76 -19.82 -0.74
C LYS A 289 -15.59 -18.86 -0.93
N GLU A 290 -14.36 -19.36 -0.97
CA GLU A 290 -13.18 -18.54 -1.24
C GLU A 290 -13.29 -17.87 -2.62
N LEU A 291 -13.75 -18.58 -3.64
CA LEU A 291 -13.99 -18.04 -4.97
C LEU A 291 -15.12 -16.99 -5.01
N GLU A 292 -16.19 -17.19 -4.23
CA GLU A 292 -17.28 -16.20 -4.10
C GLU A 292 -16.76 -14.89 -3.48
N GLN A 293 -16.00 -14.99 -2.39
CA GLN A 293 -15.38 -13.82 -1.73
C GLN A 293 -14.40 -13.09 -2.66
N LEU A 294 -13.58 -13.84 -3.41
CA LEU A 294 -12.66 -13.27 -4.39
C LEU A 294 -13.40 -12.57 -5.54
N GLU A 295 -14.52 -13.12 -6.01
CA GLU A 295 -15.33 -12.47 -7.06
C GLU A 295 -16.01 -11.19 -6.56
N ASP A 296 -16.50 -11.17 -5.33
CA ASP A 296 -17.08 -9.97 -4.71
C ASP A 296 -16.03 -8.86 -4.58
N GLU A 297 -14.84 -9.18 -4.06
CA GLU A 297 -13.71 -8.24 -4.00
C GLU A 297 -13.32 -7.76 -5.41
N ARG A 298 -13.14 -8.68 -6.35
CA ARG A 298 -12.76 -8.37 -7.74
C ARG A 298 -13.77 -7.44 -8.42
N SER A 299 -15.06 -7.73 -8.26
CA SER A 299 -16.15 -6.91 -8.82
C SER A 299 -16.14 -5.50 -8.23
N TYR A 300 -15.97 -5.40 -6.90
CA TYR A 300 -15.83 -4.12 -6.21
C TYR A 300 -14.62 -3.31 -6.71
N LEU A 301 -13.44 -3.94 -6.83
CA LEU A 301 -12.22 -3.29 -7.30
C LEU A 301 -12.29 -2.92 -8.78
N GLN A 302 -12.95 -3.72 -9.61
CA GLN A 302 -13.15 -3.40 -11.02
C GLN A 302 -13.97 -2.11 -11.16
N ARG A 303 -14.98 -1.88 -10.31
CA ARG A 303 -15.68 -0.58 -10.27
C ARG A 303 -14.73 0.57 -9.95
N THR A 304 -13.70 0.35 -9.14
CA THR A 304 -12.71 1.39 -8.77
C THR A 304 -11.81 1.71 -9.96
N VAL A 305 -11.34 0.68 -10.67
CA VAL A 305 -10.57 0.80 -11.91
C VAL A 305 -11.38 1.53 -12.99
N ASP A 306 -12.67 1.20 -13.12
CA ASP A 306 -13.61 1.86 -14.04
C ASP A 306 -13.98 3.29 -13.61
N GLY A 307 -13.63 3.71 -12.39
CA GLY A 307 -13.98 5.01 -11.82
C GLY A 307 -15.44 5.17 -11.40
N LYS A 308 -16.15 4.06 -11.14
CA LYS A 308 -17.53 4.04 -10.65
C LYS A 308 -17.63 4.22 -9.13
N ASN A 309 -16.60 3.82 -8.39
CA ASN A 309 -16.35 4.19 -6.99
C ASN A 309 -14.90 4.68 -6.85
N GLN A 310 -14.59 5.32 -5.72
CA GLN A 310 -13.27 5.90 -5.47
C GLN A 310 -12.75 5.40 -4.13
N LEU A 311 -11.55 4.81 -4.13
CA LEU A 311 -10.86 4.38 -2.92
C LEU A 311 -9.87 5.46 -2.49
N TYR A 312 -10.10 6.07 -1.33
CA TYR A 312 -9.17 7.03 -0.72
C TYR A 312 -8.05 6.31 0.04
N LEU A 313 -8.34 5.12 0.57
CA LEU A 313 -7.38 4.17 1.14
C LEU A 313 -7.78 2.76 0.69
N TYR A 314 -6.81 1.96 0.28
CA TYR A 314 -7.00 0.53 0.07
C TYR A 314 -5.71 -0.23 0.38
N ASP A 315 -5.75 -1.03 1.44
CA ASP A 315 -4.68 -1.90 1.92
C ASP A 315 -5.30 -3.23 2.37
N HIS A 316 -5.35 -4.19 1.45
CA HIS A 316 -5.96 -5.50 1.65
C HIS A 316 -5.32 -6.25 2.83
N GLU A 317 -3.99 -6.31 2.87
CA GLU A 317 -3.24 -7.04 3.92
C GLU A 317 -3.45 -6.44 5.30
N GLY A 318 -3.58 -5.12 5.38
CA GLY A 318 -3.87 -4.41 6.62
C GLY A 318 -5.35 -4.44 7.02
N ALA A 319 -6.25 -4.97 6.19
CA ALA A 319 -7.70 -4.84 6.34
C ALA A 319 -8.17 -3.37 6.39
N ARG A 320 -7.58 -2.48 5.59
CA ARG A 320 -7.86 -1.03 5.66
C ARG A 320 -8.48 -0.54 4.37
N ILE A 321 -9.61 0.13 4.49
CA ILE A 321 -10.36 0.69 3.37
C ILE A 321 -11.03 1.99 3.76
N ILE A 322 -10.88 2.99 2.91
CA ILE A 322 -11.67 4.21 2.99
C ILE A 322 -12.24 4.46 1.61
N GLU A 323 -13.56 4.43 1.50
CA GLU A 323 -14.26 4.75 0.26
C GLU A 323 -14.67 6.22 0.27
N MET A 324 -14.37 6.93 -0.82
CA MET A 324 -14.77 8.32 -1.03
C MET A 324 -15.95 8.38 -2.00
N ARG A 325 -17.05 8.99 -1.55
CA ARG A 325 -18.23 9.33 -2.35
C ARG A 325 -18.26 10.82 -2.64
N GLY A 326 -18.66 11.16 -3.86
CA GLY A 326 -18.52 12.52 -4.39
C GLY A 326 -17.11 12.80 -4.91
N THR A 327 -16.94 13.92 -5.62
CA THR A 327 -15.63 14.35 -6.12
C THR A 327 -15.33 15.73 -5.57
N PRO A 328 -14.26 15.88 -4.76
CA PRO A 328 -13.85 17.18 -4.23
C PRO A 328 -13.65 18.21 -5.33
N SER A 329 -14.13 19.43 -5.11
CA SER A 329 -13.98 20.55 -6.03
C SER A 329 -14.00 21.88 -5.28
N SER A 330 -13.83 23.00 -5.98
CA SER A 330 -14.02 24.33 -5.39
C SER A 330 -15.44 24.58 -4.89
N GLU A 331 -16.41 23.77 -5.30
CA GLU A 331 -17.81 23.85 -4.86
C GLU A 331 -18.10 22.96 -3.66
N THR A 332 -17.15 22.16 -3.18
CA THR A 332 -17.36 21.35 -1.97
C THR A 332 -17.61 22.25 -0.76
N ARG A 333 -18.72 22.02 -0.06
CA ARG A 333 -19.14 22.76 1.14
C ARG A 333 -19.26 21.87 2.36
N GLN A 334 -19.40 20.56 2.16
CA GLN A 334 -19.60 19.59 3.23
C GLN A 334 -18.65 18.42 3.06
N ARG A 335 -18.01 18.04 4.17
CA ARG A 335 -17.17 16.85 4.27
C ARG A 335 -17.71 15.96 5.38
N ILE A 336 -18.07 14.74 5.03
CA ILE A 336 -18.57 13.76 5.98
C ILE A 336 -17.52 12.69 6.22
N SER A 337 -17.19 12.44 7.48
CA SER A 337 -16.40 11.26 7.89
C SER A 337 -17.34 10.30 8.62
N TYR A 338 -17.76 9.24 7.92
CA TYR A 338 -18.69 8.25 8.46
C TYR A 338 -17.92 7.04 8.98
N VAL A 339 -18.08 6.75 10.27
CA VAL A 339 -17.45 5.61 10.95
C VAL A 339 -18.54 4.58 11.30
N PRO A 340 -18.51 3.38 10.70
CA PRO A 340 -19.51 2.35 10.93
C PRO A 340 -19.30 1.63 12.27
N GLY A 341 -20.27 0.79 12.64
CA GLY A 341 -20.30 0.12 13.95
C GLY A 341 -19.44 -1.13 14.08
N THR A 342 -19.63 -1.82 15.20
CA THR A 342 -18.99 -3.11 15.53
C THR A 342 -19.16 -4.15 14.42
N MET A 343 -18.11 -4.92 14.18
CA MET A 343 -17.99 -5.95 13.12
C MET A 343 -17.95 -5.44 11.68
N SER A 344 -17.77 -4.13 11.46
CA SER A 344 -17.49 -3.62 10.12
C SER A 344 -16.18 -4.20 9.58
N ASN A 345 -16.24 -4.80 8.38
CA ASN A 345 -15.13 -5.48 7.72
C ASN A 345 -15.07 -5.09 6.23
N MET A 346 -14.09 -5.61 5.50
CA MET A 346 -13.91 -5.32 4.06
C MET A 346 -15.10 -5.80 3.21
N ASP A 347 -15.68 -6.96 3.52
CA ASP A 347 -16.80 -7.55 2.78
C ASP A 347 -18.03 -6.62 2.75
N MET A 348 -18.28 -5.92 3.86
CA MET A 348 -19.37 -4.94 3.94
C MET A 348 -19.16 -3.71 3.04
N PHE A 349 -17.92 -3.40 2.66
CA PHE A 349 -17.67 -2.40 1.62
C PHE A 349 -17.97 -2.99 0.23
N TYR A 350 -17.64 -4.27 0.02
CA TYR A 350 -17.82 -4.94 -1.27
C TYR A 350 -19.30 -5.05 -1.64
N ASP A 351 -20.14 -5.43 -0.67
CA ASP A 351 -21.60 -5.57 -0.84
C ASP A 351 -22.37 -4.24 -0.82
N GLY A 352 -21.76 -3.16 -0.32
CA GLY A 352 -22.35 -1.82 -0.29
C GLY A 352 -23.14 -1.48 0.99
N SER A 353 -23.13 -2.35 1.99
CA SER A 353 -23.99 -2.23 3.18
C SER A 353 -23.62 -1.04 4.10
N VAL A 354 -22.35 -0.66 4.17
CA VAL A 354 -21.90 0.48 5.02
C VAL A 354 -21.94 1.84 4.33
N GLN A 355 -22.16 1.89 3.01
CA GLN A 355 -22.13 3.13 2.24
C GLN A 355 -23.47 3.88 2.21
N THR A 356 -24.57 3.23 2.60
CA THR A 356 -25.95 3.70 2.32
C THR A 356 -26.26 5.11 2.83
N VAL A 357 -25.93 5.44 4.09
CA VAL A 357 -26.16 6.79 4.65
C VAL A 357 -25.33 7.85 3.94
N SER A 358 -24.04 7.57 3.73
CA SER A 358 -23.13 8.48 3.03
C SER A 358 -23.58 8.70 1.57
N GLN A 359 -24.03 7.64 0.91
CA GLN A 359 -24.57 7.68 -0.44
C GLN A 359 -25.82 8.54 -0.51
N TRP A 360 -26.74 8.41 0.45
CA TRP A 360 -27.94 9.23 0.51
C TRP A 360 -27.61 10.74 0.56
N PHE A 361 -26.62 11.15 1.36
CA PHE A 361 -26.20 12.55 1.41
C PHE A 361 -25.58 13.04 0.11
N VAL A 362 -24.63 12.28 -0.45
CA VAL A 362 -23.95 12.69 -1.70
C VAL A 362 -24.93 12.75 -2.88
N ASP A 363 -25.93 11.86 -2.94
CA ASP A 363 -26.94 11.88 -4.00
C ASP A 363 -27.91 13.06 -3.90
N ASN A 364 -28.21 13.52 -2.69
CA ASN A 364 -29.12 14.66 -2.47
C ASN A 364 -28.38 16.01 -2.42
N HIS A 365 -27.07 16.01 -2.13
CA HIS A 365 -26.23 17.20 -1.99
C HIS A 365 -24.92 17.06 -2.79
N PRO A 366 -24.91 17.55 -4.05
CA PRO A 366 -23.73 17.44 -4.92
C PRO A 366 -22.48 18.19 -4.44
N ASP A 367 -22.61 19.10 -3.47
CA ASP A 367 -21.54 19.83 -2.80
C ASP A 367 -20.93 19.07 -1.60
N THR A 368 -21.38 17.82 -1.38
CA THR A 368 -20.92 16.95 -0.29
C THR A 368 -19.96 15.89 -0.79
N VAL A 369 -18.88 15.70 -0.03
CA VAL A 369 -17.97 14.56 -0.17
C VAL A 369 -18.03 13.76 1.13
N ALA A 370 -18.19 12.44 1.03
CA ALA A 370 -18.25 11.55 2.18
C ALA A 370 -17.14 10.51 2.13
N PHE A 371 -16.54 10.24 3.28
CA PHE A 371 -15.52 9.22 3.50
C PHE A 371 -16.09 8.15 4.43
N ILE A 372 -16.28 6.95 3.90
CA ILE A 372 -16.69 5.78 4.67
C ILE A 372 -15.41 5.16 5.23
N TYR A 373 -15.21 5.25 6.53
CA TYR A 373 -13.93 5.02 7.19
C TYR A 373 -13.84 3.62 7.79
N LYS A 374 -12.86 2.84 7.36
CA LYS A 374 -12.34 1.66 8.07
C LYS A 374 -10.82 1.63 7.95
N ASP A 375 -10.14 2.37 8.81
CA ASP A 375 -8.68 2.35 8.89
C ASP A 375 -8.25 1.83 10.27
N ASP A 376 -7.35 0.84 10.24
CA ASP A 376 -6.85 0.06 11.38
C ASP A 376 -7.92 -0.83 12.07
N LEU A 377 -7.80 -1.02 13.39
CA LEU A 377 -8.56 -2.00 14.16
C LEU A 377 -10.04 -1.63 14.27
N PHE A 378 -10.92 -2.58 13.95
CA PHE A 378 -12.35 -2.50 14.22
C PHE A 378 -12.80 -3.61 15.18
N PRO A 379 -13.72 -3.35 16.12
CA PRO A 379 -14.14 -4.36 17.08
C PRO A 379 -14.79 -5.55 16.40
N GLY A 380 -14.25 -6.74 16.65
CA GLY A 380 -14.80 -7.99 16.10
C GLY A 380 -14.54 -8.22 14.63
N ASP A 381 -13.72 -7.37 14.00
CA ASP A 381 -13.27 -7.51 12.63
C ASP A 381 -12.63 -8.89 12.41
N SER A 382 -13.02 -9.50 11.28
CA SER A 382 -12.90 -10.92 10.99
C SER A 382 -11.80 -11.28 9.98
N ASP A 383 -10.96 -10.32 9.62
CA ASP A 383 -9.91 -10.50 8.60
C ASP A 383 -8.73 -11.39 9.09
N GLY A 384 -8.99 -12.22 10.11
CA GLY A 384 -8.20 -13.37 10.57
C GLY A 384 -9.08 -14.42 11.29
N THR A 385 -8.52 -15.57 11.66
CA THR A 385 -9.23 -16.79 12.19
C THR A 385 -10.03 -16.62 13.50
N ARG A 386 -10.32 -15.39 13.97
CA ARG A 386 -11.02 -15.09 15.23
C ARG A 386 -11.96 -13.87 15.15
N GLY A 387 -12.71 -13.71 14.06
CA GLY A 387 -13.79 -12.70 13.96
C GLY A 387 -15.14 -13.17 14.53
N GLY A 388 -15.95 -12.23 15.01
CA GLY A 388 -17.35 -12.48 15.42
C GLY A 388 -17.77 -11.87 16.76
N LEU A 389 -19.07 -11.98 17.07
CA LEU A 389 -19.72 -11.34 18.23
C LEU A 389 -19.03 -11.58 19.58
N ALA A 390 -18.46 -12.78 19.78
CA ALA A 390 -17.79 -13.15 21.02
C ALA A 390 -16.53 -12.32 21.31
N LYS A 391 -15.87 -11.80 20.26
CA LYS A 391 -14.72 -10.90 20.36
C LYS A 391 -15.14 -9.44 20.17
N GLY A 392 -16.08 -9.18 19.26
CA GLY A 392 -16.51 -7.83 18.93
C GLY A 392 -17.19 -7.06 20.06
N ILE A 393 -18.01 -7.71 20.88
CA ILE A 393 -18.69 -7.03 22.00
C ILE A 393 -17.68 -6.60 23.10
N PRO A 394 -16.77 -7.48 23.58
CA PRO A 394 -15.72 -7.08 24.50
C PRO A 394 -14.83 -5.96 23.95
N ASP A 395 -14.37 -6.07 22.70
CA ASP A 395 -13.53 -5.05 22.06
C ASP A 395 -14.28 -3.71 21.95
N ALA A 396 -15.55 -3.74 21.55
CA ALA A 396 -16.38 -2.55 21.38
C ALA A 396 -16.69 -1.83 22.69
N ASN A 397 -16.55 -2.50 23.84
CA ASN A 397 -16.76 -1.91 25.16
C ASN A 397 -15.44 -1.59 25.89
N SER A 398 -14.30 -1.71 25.20
CA SER A 398 -12.97 -1.51 25.77
C SER A 398 -12.48 -0.07 25.57
N ALA A 399 -12.18 0.62 26.67
CA ALA A 399 -11.52 1.93 26.65
C ALA A 399 -10.17 1.88 25.93
N ASP A 400 -9.32 0.91 26.28
CA ASP A 400 -8.00 0.70 25.68
C ASP A 400 -8.08 0.50 24.15
N PHE A 401 -9.17 -0.12 23.65
CA PHE A 401 -9.36 -0.33 22.22
C PHE A 401 -9.70 0.98 21.50
N ALA A 402 -10.57 1.81 22.09
CA ALA A 402 -10.87 3.13 21.54
C ALA A 402 -9.65 4.05 21.58
N GLU A 403 -8.86 4.05 22.66
CA GLU A 403 -7.64 4.83 22.80
C GLU A 403 -6.59 4.49 21.73
N GLN A 404 -6.54 3.24 21.28
CA GLN A 404 -5.63 2.81 20.21
C GLN A 404 -6.08 3.27 18.82
N THR A 405 -7.39 3.36 18.58
CA THR A 405 -7.96 3.64 17.25
C THR A 405 -8.17 5.13 16.97
N GLY A 406 -8.45 5.93 18.00
CA GLY A 406 -8.64 7.38 17.89
C GLY A 406 -7.50 8.15 17.20
N PRO A 407 -6.21 7.89 17.50
CA PRO A 407 -5.10 8.57 16.86
C PRO A 407 -5.03 8.39 15.33
N PHE A 408 -5.48 7.24 14.80
CA PHE A 408 -5.50 7.00 13.35
C PHE A 408 -6.56 7.86 12.66
N LEU A 409 -7.76 7.92 13.22
CA LEU A 409 -8.83 8.77 12.71
C LEU A 409 -8.45 10.26 12.83
N ALA A 410 -7.80 10.65 13.94
CA ALA A 410 -7.30 12.02 14.09
C ALA A 410 -6.24 12.41 13.05
N ALA A 411 -5.31 11.50 12.72
CA ALA A 411 -4.32 11.72 11.68
C ALA A 411 -4.97 11.78 10.28
N PHE A 412 -6.02 10.99 10.03
CA PHE A 412 -6.81 11.06 8.80
C PHE A 412 -7.52 12.42 8.66
N GLU A 413 -8.21 12.90 9.70
CA GLU A 413 -8.89 14.20 9.70
C GLU A 413 -7.92 15.37 9.52
N THR A 414 -6.77 15.29 10.19
CA THR A 414 -5.68 16.26 10.03
C THR A 414 -5.20 16.29 8.59
N GLY A 415 -5.02 15.12 7.97
CA GLY A 415 -4.67 15.01 6.56
C GLY A 415 -5.72 15.63 5.65
N LEU A 416 -7.01 15.35 5.87
CA LEU A 416 -8.10 15.94 5.08
C LEU A 416 -8.19 17.47 5.24
N ALA A 417 -7.95 18.00 6.43
CA ALA A 417 -7.98 19.44 6.68
C ALA A 417 -6.89 20.21 5.90
N THR A 418 -5.83 19.51 5.46
CA THR A 418 -4.77 20.12 4.67
C THR A 418 -5.04 20.19 3.17
N ASP A 419 -6.05 19.48 2.66
CA ASP A 419 -6.42 19.54 1.26
C ASP A 419 -7.16 20.86 0.97
N PRO A 420 -6.66 21.72 0.04
CA PRO A 420 -7.30 22.99 -0.29
C PRO A 420 -8.75 22.87 -0.75
N LEU A 421 -9.16 21.70 -1.29
CA LEU A 421 -10.54 21.46 -1.72
C LEU A 421 -11.52 21.30 -0.54
N PHE A 422 -11.01 21.09 0.67
CA PHE A 422 -11.81 21.00 1.90
C PHE A 422 -11.63 22.20 2.83
N ALA A 423 -10.77 23.16 2.48
CA ALA A 423 -10.41 24.28 3.38
C ALA A 423 -11.61 25.15 3.82
N ALA A 424 -12.68 25.19 3.01
CA ALA A 424 -13.92 25.91 3.32
C ALA A 424 -15.11 24.98 3.59
N ALA A 425 -14.89 23.67 3.61
CA ALA A 425 -15.94 22.69 3.85
C ALA A 425 -16.19 22.53 5.35
N THR A 426 -17.45 22.45 5.74
CA THR A 426 -17.83 22.04 7.10
C THR A 426 -17.51 20.57 7.28
N SER A 427 -16.77 20.25 8.34
CA SER A 427 -16.39 18.89 8.72
C SER A 427 -17.43 18.29 9.67
N THR A 428 -18.14 17.26 9.21
CA THR A 428 -19.08 16.48 10.03
C THR A 428 -18.59 15.05 10.20
N ALA A 429 -18.40 14.62 11.45
CA ALA A 429 -18.22 13.21 11.77
C ALA A 429 -19.57 12.55 12.08
N ILE A 430 -19.82 11.38 11.52
CA ILE A 430 -21.04 10.59 11.77
C ILE A 430 -20.63 9.20 12.25
N GLY A 431 -20.96 8.87 13.49
CA GLY A 431 -20.63 7.57 14.10
C GLY A 431 -21.87 6.72 14.30
N HIS A 432 -21.90 5.52 13.71
CA HIS A 432 -22.91 4.51 14.05
C HIS A 432 -22.42 3.58 15.14
N SER A 433 -23.21 3.36 16.19
CA SER A 433 -22.89 2.39 17.24
C SER A 433 -21.49 2.67 17.85
N TRP A 434 -20.57 1.70 17.80
CA TRP A 434 -19.18 1.88 18.24
C TRP A 434 -18.43 2.99 17.48
N GLY A 435 -18.80 3.33 16.24
CA GLY A 435 -18.14 4.39 15.47
C GLY A 435 -18.11 5.74 16.19
N LEU A 436 -19.08 6.04 17.06
CA LEU A 436 -19.04 7.22 17.91
C LEU A 436 -17.89 7.18 18.93
N ALA A 437 -17.59 6.03 19.52
CA ALA A 437 -16.49 5.88 20.47
C ALA A 437 -15.14 6.14 19.78
N ASN A 438 -14.99 5.74 18.52
CA ASN A 438 -13.81 6.06 17.72
C ASN A 438 -13.72 7.56 17.42
N ILE A 439 -14.82 8.19 16.97
CA ILE A 439 -14.85 9.64 16.71
C ILE A 439 -14.47 10.47 17.95
N THR A 440 -15.08 10.15 19.09
CA THR A 440 -14.79 10.87 20.34
C THR A 440 -13.40 10.54 20.90
N SER A 441 -12.87 9.35 20.65
CA SER A 441 -11.45 9.04 20.90
C SER A 441 -10.50 9.82 19.97
N ALA A 442 -10.90 10.06 18.73
CA ALA A 442 -10.17 10.92 17.81
C ALA A 442 -10.16 12.38 18.29
N GLU A 443 -11.26 12.89 18.85
CA GLU A 443 -11.29 14.21 19.49
C GLU A 443 -10.34 14.28 20.70
N VAL A 444 -10.28 13.24 21.55
CA VAL A 444 -9.28 13.13 22.63
C VAL A 444 -7.85 13.15 22.06
N SER A 445 -7.67 12.61 20.86
CA SER A 445 -6.38 12.58 20.13
C SER A 445 -6.10 13.86 19.32
N GLY A 446 -6.94 14.89 19.42
CA GLY A 446 -6.75 16.20 18.80
C GLY A 446 -7.47 16.41 17.47
N ALA A 447 -8.31 15.47 17.02
CA ALA A 447 -9.22 15.72 15.90
C ALA A 447 -10.21 16.84 16.26
N HIS A 448 -10.59 17.63 15.26
CA HIS A 448 -11.62 18.64 15.42
C HIS A 448 -12.64 18.52 14.29
N TYR A 449 -13.91 18.67 14.64
CA TYR A 449 -15.05 18.65 13.73
C TYR A 449 -15.92 19.88 13.99
N ASP A 450 -16.52 20.44 12.95
CA ASP A 450 -17.57 21.45 13.13
C ASP A 450 -18.83 20.82 13.73
N SER A 451 -19.06 19.53 13.43
CA SER A 451 -20.23 18.78 13.85
C SER A 451 -19.93 17.30 14.10
N VAL A 452 -20.54 16.75 15.15
CA VAL A 452 -20.50 15.31 15.44
C VAL A 452 -21.92 14.78 15.59
N VAL A 453 -22.22 13.74 14.82
CA VAL A 453 -23.53 13.08 14.79
C VAL A 453 -23.37 11.65 15.30
N SER A 454 -24.15 11.33 16.32
CA SER A 454 -24.34 9.97 16.80
C SER A 454 -25.57 9.34 16.14
N LEU A 455 -25.39 8.19 15.51
CA LEU A 455 -26.47 7.32 15.05
C LEU A 455 -26.52 6.10 15.97
N SER A 456 -27.37 6.14 17.00
CA SER A 456 -27.37 5.15 18.09
C SER A 456 -25.96 4.86 18.62
N GLY A 457 -25.20 5.89 19.00
CA GLY A 457 -23.81 5.76 19.43
C GLY A 457 -23.63 5.01 20.76
N ALA A 458 -22.56 4.21 20.87
CA ALA A 458 -22.35 3.28 21.97
C ALA A 458 -21.88 3.93 23.27
N TRP A 459 -20.84 4.75 23.23
CA TRP A 459 -20.28 5.44 24.40
C TRP A 459 -19.20 6.43 23.97
N MET A 460 -18.69 7.21 24.92
CA MET A 460 -17.57 8.14 24.72
C MET A 460 -16.47 7.87 25.76
N PRO A 461 -15.18 8.01 25.43
CA PRO A 461 -14.08 7.86 26.39
C PRO A 461 -14.26 8.72 27.62
N LYS A 462 -13.75 8.26 28.77
CA LYS A 462 -13.86 8.98 30.04
C LYS A 462 -13.17 10.36 29.99
N ASP A 463 -12.06 10.44 29.26
CA ASP A 463 -11.27 11.66 29.12
C ASP A 463 -11.81 12.58 28.02
N TRP A 464 -12.86 12.16 27.30
CA TRP A 464 -13.50 12.99 26.30
C TRP A 464 -14.30 14.11 26.95
N THR A 465 -14.18 15.30 26.39
CA THR A 465 -14.97 16.47 26.73
C THR A 465 -15.42 17.15 25.45
N ALA A 466 -16.70 17.52 25.38
CA ALA A 466 -17.24 18.25 24.24
C ALA A 466 -16.46 19.54 23.97
N ASP A 467 -16.12 19.78 22.71
CA ASP A 467 -15.54 21.04 22.26
C ASP A 467 -16.66 22.10 22.19
N SER A 468 -16.43 23.26 22.79
CA SER A 468 -17.39 24.38 22.80
C SER A 468 -17.71 24.96 21.42
N THR A 469 -16.90 24.63 20.40
CA THR A 469 -17.06 25.08 19.02
C THR A 469 -17.66 24.00 18.10
N THR A 470 -17.81 22.77 18.59
CA THR A 470 -18.42 21.65 17.87
C THR A 470 -19.87 21.49 18.29
N THR A 471 -20.76 21.25 17.33
CA THR A 471 -22.15 20.89 17.63
C THR A 471 -22.36 19.38 17.63
N TYR A 472 -23.03 18.87 18.67
CA TYR A 472 -23.26 17.43 18.85
C TYR A 472 -24.76 17.10 18.81
N ALA A 473 -25.14 16.04 18.08
CA ALA A 473 -26.51 15.56 18.01
C ALA A 473 -26.61 14.04 18.01
N ASP A 474 -27.67 13.49 18.63
CA ASP A 474 -27.93 12.05 18.65
C ASP A 474 -29.29 11.72 18.02
N PHE A 475 -29.25 10.81 17.07
CA PHE A 475 -30.41 10.24 16.40
C PHE A 475 -30.47 8.75 16.75
N SER A 476 -31.51 8.35 17.48
CA SER A 476 -31.65 6.96 17.93
C SER A 476 -33.11 6.50 17.88
N TYR A 477 -33.30 5.23 17.53
CA TYR A 477 -34.51 4.50 17.85
C TYR A 477 -34.42 3.92 19.27
N GLU A 478 -35.54 3.47 19.82
CA GLU A 478 -35.48 2.53 20.93
C GLU A 478 -34.96 1.17 20.40
N ASP A 479 -33.75 0.80 20.81
CA ASP A 479 -33.00 -0.33 20.26
C ASP A 479 -32.29 -1.17 21.36
N ILE A 480 -31.60 -2.24 20.96
CA ILE A 480 -30.95 -3.16 21.90
C ILE A 480 -29.78 -2.51 22.67
N LEU A 481 -29.09 -1.55 22.05
CA LEU A 481 -27.96 -0.85 22.64
C LEU A 481 -28.45 0.09 23.74
N GLN A 482 -29.55 0.80 23.51
CA GLN A 482 -30.16 1.68 24.52
C GLN A 482 -30.55 0.90 25.78
N VAL A 483 -31.07 -0.32 25.62
CA VAL A 483 -31.36 -1.23 26.74
C VAL A 483 -30.08 -1.60 27.50
N ALA A 484 -29.00 -1.94 26.79
CA ALA A 484 -27.73 -2.30 27.40
C ALA A 484 -27.08 -1.12 28.15
N GLN A 485 -27.08 0.07 27.56
CA GLN A 485 -26.60 1.31 28.19
C GLN A 485 -27.37 1.65 29.46
N GLY A 486 -28.70 1.48 29.46
CA GLY A 486 -29.55 1.71 30.63
C GLY A 486 -29.22 0.81 31.84
N THR A 487 -28.52 -0.30 31.62
CA THR A 487 -28.02 -1.19 32.69
C THR A 487 -26.60 -0.89 33.14
N GLY A 488 -25.91 0.07 32.50
CA GLY A 488 -24.49 0.35 32.71
C GLY A 488 -23.56 -0.68 32.06
N GLY A 489 -24.09 -1.63 31.27
CA GLY A 489 -23.31 -2.68 30.62
C GLY A 489 -22.45 -2.21 29.44
N VAL A 490 -22.61 -0.95 29.01
CA VAL A 490 -21.86 -0.32 27.91
C VAL A 490 -21.33 1.05 28.35
N GLY A 491 -20.02 1.24 28.23
CA GLY A 491 -19.32 2.51 28.47
C GLY A 491 -19.56 3.13 29.85
N ASP A 492 -19.83 2.32 30.88
CA ASP A 492 -20.23 2.76 32.22
C ASP A 492 -21.39 3.79 32.24
N GLY A 493 -22.23 3.78 31.20
CA GLY A 493 -23.32 4.74 31.03
C GLY A 493 -22.91 6.11 30.46
N ASN A 494 -21.65 6.33 30.10
CA ASN A 494 -21.18 7.52 29.39
C ASN A 494 -21.55 7.41 27.90
N ASN A 495 -22.80 7.71 27.56
CA ASN A 495 -23.36 7.57 26.21
C ASN A 495 -23.94 8.91 25.71
N PRO A 496 -24.08 9.11 24.39
CA PRO A 496 -24.52 10.39 23.84
C PRO A 496 -25.88 10.84 24.37
N ARG A 497 -26.81 9.92 24.61
CA ARG A 497 -28.18 10.28 25.07
C ARG A 497 -28.27 10.69 26.53
N SER A 498 -27.32 10.28 27.37
CA SER A 498 -27.22 10.72 28.76
C SER A 498 -26.35 11.97 28.94
N SER A 499 -25.69 12.42 27.88
CA SER A 499 -24.79 13.57 27.90
C SER A 499 -25.51 14.87 27.57
N ASP A 500 -25.31 15.90 28.39
CA ASP A 500 -25.83 17.26 28.14
C ASP A 500 -25.20 17.92 26.89
N ALA A 501 -24.13 17.35 26.34
CA ALA A 501 -23.47 17.87 25.15
C ALA A 501 -24.26 17.58 23.86
N PHE A 502 -24.98 16.45 23.80
CA PHE A 502 -25.67 16.01 22.59
C PHE A 502 -27.13 16.45 22.60
N ASP A 503 -27.57 17.13 21.53
CA ASP A 503 -29.00 17.35 21.28
C ASP A 503 -29.66 16.01 20.89
N SER A 504 -30.37 15.41 21.85
CA SER A 504 -31.04 14.13 21.71
C SER A 504 -32.54 14.30 21.99
N GLY A 505 -33.29 14.71 20.96
CA GLY A 505 -34.75 14.74 21.00
C GLY A 505 -35.38 13.37 21.35
N PRO A 506 -36.70 13.21 21.37
CA PRO A 506 -37.31 11.90 21.67
C PRO A 506 -36.84 10.81 20.71
N TYR A 507 -36.88 9.55 21.15
CA TYR A 507 -36.61 8.40 20.28
C TYR A 507 -37.51 8.41 19.04
N TYR A 508 -36.95 8.00 17.91
CA TYR A 508 -37.73 7.79 16.69
C TYR A 508 -38.60 6.54 16.82
N GLU A 509 -39.78 6.57 16.20
CA GLU A 509 -40.68 5.41 16.17
C GLU A 509 -40.22 4.42 15.10
N GLY A 510 -39.68 3.28 15.52
CA GLY A 510 -39.33 2.16 14.64
C GLY A 510 -40.49 1.19 14.41
N PRO A 511 -40.31 0.17 13.56
CA PRO A 511 -41.18 -1.01 13.51
C PRO A 511 -41.47 -1.56 14.92
N LYS A 512 -42.69 -2.09 15.17
CA LYS A 512 -43.13 -2.50 16.53
C LYS A 512 -42.84 -3.97 16.86
N TRP A 513 -42.54 -4.19 18.14
CA TRP A 513 -42.21 -5.41 18.91
C TRP A 513 -42.32 -6.79 18.26
N TYR A 514 -41.14 -7.34 17.95
CA TYR A 514 -40.74 -8.76 17.94
C TYR A 514 -39.27 -8.84 18.41
N PRO A 515 -38.74 -9.99 18.89
CA PRO A 515 -37.41 -10.04 19.50
C PRO A 515 -36.25 -9.58 18.62
N THR A 516 -36.37 -9.61 17.29
CA THR A 516 -35.34 -9.10 16.36
C THR A 516 -35.42 -7.58 16.12
N VAL A 517 -36.58 -6.97 16.40
CA VAL A 517 -36.87 -5.56 16.07
C VAL A 517 -35.91 -4.60 16.76
N MET A 518 -35.43 -4.92 17.97
CA MET A 518 -34.45 -4.07 18.67
C MET A 518 -33.07 -4.08 18.02
N VAL A 519 -32.68 -5.20 17.40
CA VAL A 519 -31.44 -5.29 16.61
C VAL A 519 -31.66 -4.61 15.26
N ASP A 520 -32.81 -4.85 14.62
CA ASP A 520 -33.17 -4.24 13.35
C ASP A 520 -33.22 -2.70 13.47
N ASN A 521 -33.78 -2.16 14.56
CA ASN A 521 -33.82 -0.72 14.84
C ASN A 521 -32.42 -0.13 15.04
N HIS A 522 -31.52 -0.89 15.70
CA HIS A 522 -30.14 -0.46 15.92
C HIS A 522 -29.39 -0.31 14.59
N SER A 523 -29.61 -1.22 13.65
CA SER A 523 -29.03 -1.11 12.31
C SER A 523 -29.76 -0.08 11.44
N LEU A 524 -31.10 0.02 11.55
CA LEU A 524 -31.95 0.85 10.70
C LEU A 524 -31.51 2.31 10.66
N VAL A 525 -31.11 2.88 11.81
CA VAL A 525 -30.69 4.28 11.91
C VAL A 525 -29.53 4.65 10.99
N ALA A 526 -28.70 3.67 10.63
CA ALA A 526 -27.53 3.80 9.78
C ALA A 526 -27.78 3.24 8.36
N THR A 527 -29.02 3.31 7.87
CA THR A 527 -29.38 2.89 6.50
C THR A 527 -30.14 3.97 5.75
N ASP A 528 -30.20 3.86 4.43
CA ASP A 528 -31.07 4.64 3.54
C ASP A 528 -32.47 4.02 3.37
N ASP A 529 -32.83 3.03 4.20
CA ASP A 529 -34.11 2.33 4.12
C ASP A 529 -35.28 3.33 4.22
N PRO A 530 -36.36 3.18 3.42
CA PRO A 530 -37.51 4.07 3.49
C PRO A 530 -38.13 4.24 4.89
N ARG A 531 -37.99 3.24 5.77
CA ARG A 531 -38.40 3.29 7.18
C ARG A 531 -37.56 4.27 8.01
N ASN A 532 -36.32 4.56 7.58
CA ASN A 532 -35.40 5.51 8.21
C ASN A 532 -35.53 6.96 7.68
N ASN A 533 -36.39 7.20 6.69
CA ASN A 533 -36.49 8.51 6.01
C ASN A 533 -36.73 9.69 6.97
N LYS A 534 -37.46 9.50 8.08
CA LYS A 534 -37.64 10.57 9.07
C LYS A 534 -36.31 10.99 9.71
N VAL A 535 -35.48 10.02 10.11
CA VAL A 535 -34.15 10.29 10.68
C VAL A 535 -33.28 10.99 9.65
N LEU A 536 -33.20 10.47 8.43
CA LEU A 536 -32.38 11.06 7.36
C LEU A 536 -32.77 12.51 7.05
N ARG A 537 -34.07 12.82 7.01
CA ARG A 537 -34.58 14.18 6.77
C ARG A 537 -34.32 15.14 7.92
N ASP A 538 -34.38 14.66 9.16
CA ASP A 538 -34.11 15.51 10.32
C ASP A 538 -32.59 15.71 10.50
N LEU A 539 -31.77 14.70 10.15
CA LEU A 539 -30.32 14.80 10.06
C LEU A 539 -29.89 15.76 8.94
N GLU A 540 -30.47 15.65 7.74
CA GLU A 540 -30.28 16.58 6.62
C GLU A 540 -30.55 18.03 7.04
N LYS A 541 -31.71 18.28 7.65
CA LYS A 541 -32.05 19.62 8.17
C LYS A 541 -31.11 20.07 9.27
N TRP A 542 -30.46 19.18 9.99
CA TRP A 542 -29.54 19.54 11.05
C TRP A 542 -28.17 19.93 10.48
N MET A 543 -27.66 19.17 9.50
CA MET A 543 -26.34 19.38 8.89
C MET A 543 -26.29 20.58 7.93
N TYR A 544 -27.34 20.80 7.13
CA TYR A 544 -27.32 21.79 6.03
C TYR A 544 -28.10 23.08 6.36
N LYS A 545 -28.04 23.54 7.62
CA LYS A 545 -28.76 24.75 8.08
C LYS A 545 -28.21 26.06 7.52
#